data_AF-A0AAU3NAV4-F1
#
_entry.id   AF-A0AAU3NAV4-F1
#
_cell.length_a   1.000
_cell.length_b   1.000
_cell.length_c   1.000
_cell.angle_alpha   90.00
_cell.angle_beta   90.00
_cell.angle_gamma   90.00
#
_symmetry.space_group_name_H-M   'P 1'
#
loop_
_entity.id
_entity.type
_entity.pdbx_description
1 polymer ?
#
loop_
_entity_poly.entity_id
_entity_poly.type
_entity_poly.pdbx_seq_one_letter_code
_entity_poly.pdbx_strand_id
1 'polypeptide(L)'
;MPERIWHTSKLEFFIDHTRRWLADVKENAEALAEARTKPHVLADTDVARVKRVYTDQAGDLTLFEEQAEKWGQLPDLSPSRRQKLQILNDQLAELRELNKQVLALADELAQGTIDTVMAASEAELGLAALLGQQSGA
;
A
#
# COMPACT_ATOMS: atom_id res chain seq x y z
N MET A 1 -3.92 18.24 25.37
CA MET A 1 -2.51 18.13 24.93
C MET A 1 -2.33 19.17 23.83
N PRO A 2 -1.36 20.09 23.89
CA PRO A 2 -1.12 20.98 22.76
C PRO A 2 -0.74 20.17 21.53
N GLU A 3 -1.30 20.56 20.38
CA GLU A 3 -1.08 19.90 19.10
C GLU A 3 0.40 20.02 18.71
N ARG A 4 1.07 18.90 18.43
CA ARG A 4 2.48 18.91 18.04
C ARG A 4 2.59 19.37 16.59
N ILE A 5 2.90 20.64 16.39
CA ILE A 5 3.29 21.19 15.08
C ILE A 5 4.80 21.01 14.94
N TRP A 6 5.24 20.21 13.97
CA TRP A 6 6.67 20.12 13.66
C TRP A 6 7.18 21.43 13.07
N HIS A 7 8.42 21.83 13.37
CA HIS A 7 8.99 23.06 12.82
C HIS A 7 9.26 22.94 11.31
N THR A 8 9.08 24.03 10.56
CA THR A 8 9.37 24.12 9.11
C THR A 8 10.84 23.83 8.75
N SER A 9 11.76 23.85 9.73
CA SER A 9 13.14 23.37 9.54
C SER A 9 13.22 21.88 9.20
N LYS A 10 12.15 21.12 9.43
CA LYS A 10 12.04 19.70 9.08
C LYS A 10 11.56 19.45 7.65
N LEU A 11 11.14 20.47 6.89
CA LEU A 11 10.64 20.31 5.51
C LEU A 11 11.54 19.42 4.64
N GLU A 12 12.86 19.64 4.66
CA GLU A 12 13.81 18.84 3.88
C GLU A 12 13.83 17.37 4.32
N PHE A 13 13.78 17.12 5.62
CA PHE A 13 13.68 15.75 6.13
C PHE A 13 12.42 15.05 5.62
N PHE A 14 11.28 15.75 5.63
CA PHE A 14 10.02 15.20 5.13
C PHE A 14 10.14 14.87 3.64
N ILE A 15 10.64 15.80 2.82
CA ILE A 15 10.85 15.59 1.37
C ILE A 15 11.77 14.39 1.09
N ASP A 16 12.90 14.30 1.77
CA ASP A 16 13.84 13.19 1.57
C ASP A 16 13.29 11.85 2.07
N HIS A 17 12.46 11.89 3.11
CA HIS A 17 11.79 10.71 3.64
C HIS A 17 10.69 10.24 2.68
N THR A 18 9.78 11.12 2.27
CA THR A 18 8.68 10.80 1.34
C THR A 18 9.19 10.40 -0.03
N ARG A 19 10.30 10.97 -0.50
CA ARG A 19 10.96 10.51 -1.75
C ARG A 19 11.42 9.06 -1.68
N ARG A 20 12.06 8.66 -0.57
CA ARG A 20 12.53 7.27 -0.38
C ARG A 20 11.36 6.32 -0.21
N TRP A 21 10.39 6.70 0.61
CA TRP A 21 9.16 5.94 0.78
C TRP A 21 8.44 5.72 -0.56
N LEU A 22 8.38 6.75 -1.42
CA LEU A 22 7.79 6.63 -2.74
C LEU A 22 8.52 5.60 -3.61
N ALA A 23 9.86 5.56 -3.57
CA ALA A 23 10.64 4.55 -4.28
C ALA A 23 10.33 3.13 -3.77
N ASP A 24 10.28 2.95 -2.45
CA ASP A 24 9.99 1.65 -1.83
C ASP A 24 8.57 1.16 -2.17
N VAL A 25 7.58 2.05 -2.19
CA VAL A 25 6.19 1.71 -2.55
C VAL A 25 6.10 1.33 -4.04
N LYS A 26 6.82 2.04 -4.93
CA LYS A 26 6.86 1.70 -6.36
C LYS A 26 7.44 0.30 -6.58
N GLU A 27 8.58 0.00 -5.97
CA GLU A 27 9.21 -1.32 -6.07
C GLU A 27 8.27 -2.43 -5.58
N ASN A 28 7.63 -2.23 -4.43
CA ASN A 28 6.67 -3.19 -3.89
C ASN A 28 5.42 -3.35 -4.78
N ALA A 29 4.92 -2.25 -5.37
CA ALA A 29 3.79 -2.29 -6.28
C ALA A 29 4.12 -3.08 -7.56
N GLU A 30 5.31 -2.89 -8.12
CA GLU A 30 5.80 -3.65 -9.27
C GLU A 30 5.91 -5.15 -8.94
N ALA A 31 6.52 -5.49 -7.79
CA ALA A 31 6.65 -6.88 -7.36
C ALA A 31 5.28 -7.57 -7.16
N LEU A 32 4.31 -6.86 -6.58
CA LEU A 32 2.94 -7.38 -6.44
C LEU A 32 2.24 -7.50 -7.81
N ALA A 33 2.49 -6.57 -8.74
CA ALA A 33 1.87 -6.63 -10.05
C ALA A 33 2.33 -7.86 -10.85
N GLU A 34 3.59 -8.27 -10.71
CA GLU A 34 4.10 -9.51 -11.31
C GLU A 34 3.35 -10.76 -10.81
N ALA A 35 2.90 -10.76 -9.55
CA ALA A 35 2.18 -11.88 -8.95
C ALA A 35 0.81 -12.13 -9.62
N ARG A 36 0.21 -11.14 -10.29
CA ARG A 36 -1.07 -11.29 -11.01
C ARG A 36 -1.08 -12.43 -12.02
N THR A 37 0.07 -12.67 -12.65
CA THR A 37 0.21 -13.67 -13.74
C THR A 37 0.60 -15.06 -13.25
N LYS A 38 0.82 -15.24 -11.94
CA LYS A 38 1.35 -16.47 -11.35
C LYS A 38 0.52 -16.87 -10.12
N PRO A 39 -0.73 -17.37 -10.27
CA PRO A 39 -1.72 -17.59 -9.19
C PRO A 39 -1.15 -17.96 -7.80
N HIS A 40 -1.22 -19.17 -7.29
CA HIS A 40 -0.53 -19.76 -6.11
C HIS A 40 0.82 -19.22 -5.52
N VAL A 41 1.48 -18.17 -6.03
CA VAL A 41 2.76 -17.65 -5.51
C VAL A 41 2.61 -16.97 -4.14
N LEU A 42 1.47 -16.37 -3.85
CA LEU A 42 1.20 -15.72 -2.56
C LEU A 42 0.32 -16.60 -1.67
N ALA A 43 0.58 -16.57 -0.36
CA ALA A 43 -0.34 -17.09 0.64
C ALA A 43 -1.31 -16.00 1.12
N ASP A 44 -2.42 -16.41 1.74
CA ASP A 44 -3.36 -15.49 2.39
C ASP A 44 -2.66 -14.61 3.43
N THR A 45 -1.65 -15.16 4.11
CA THR A 45 -0.85 -14.43 5.10
C THR A 45 0.01 -13.32 4.47
N ASP A 46 0.51 -13.51 3.25
CA ASP A 46 1.24 -12.48 2.51
C ASP A 46 0.31 -11.34 2.13
N VAL A 47 -0.85 -11.66 1.55
CA VAL A 47 -1.87 -10.67 1.17
C VAL A 47 -2.37 -9.90 2.40
N ALA A 48 -2.65 -10.59 3.50
CA ALA A 48 -3.07 -9.95 4.75
C ALA A 48 -1.99 -9.00 5.30
N ARG A 49 -0.71 -9.38 5.21
CA ARG A 49 0.40 -8.52 5.62
C ARG A 49 0.50 -7.26 4.75
N VAL A 50 0.38 -7.40 3.42
CA VAL A 50 0.35 -6.27 2.49
C VAL A 50 -0.78 -5.32 2.87
N LYS A 51 -2.01 -5.83 2.98
CA LYS A 51 -3.18 -5.00 3.34
C LYS A 51 -2.98 -4.26 4.65
N ARG A 52 -2.44 -4.91 5.67
CA ARG A 52 -2.14 -4.27 6.96
C ARG A 52 -1.11 -3.14 6.81
N VAL A 53 0.05 -3.41 6.19
CA VAL A 53 1.13 -2.42 6.03
C VAL A 53 0.63 -1.18 5.28
N TYR A 54 -0.10 -1.38 4.20
CA TYR A 54 -0.57 -0.29 3.35
C TYR A 54 -1.74 0.49 3.99
N THR A 55 -2.55 -0.18 4.83
CA THR A 55 -3.54 0.50 5.69
C THR A 55 -2.86 1.36 6.76
N ASP A 56 -1.84 0.83 7.45
CA ASP A 56 -1.06 1.57 8.45
C ASP A 56 -0.40 2.81 7.79
N GLN A 57 0.21 2.61 6.63
CA GLN A 57 0.79 3.68 5.80
C GLN A 57 -0.22 4.75 5.39
N ALA A 58 -1.48 4.40 5.14
CA ALA A 58 -2.51 5.38 4.82
C ALA A 58 -2.79 6.31 6.01
N GLY A 59 -2.68 5.79 7.25
CA GLY A 59 -2.74 6.59 8.47
C GLY A 59 -1.53 7.53 8.61
N ASP A 60 -0.33 7.03 8.36
CA ASP A 60 0.89 7.85 8.39
C ASP A 60 0.86 8.98 7.36
N LEU A 61 0.35 8.72 6.14
CA LEU A 61 0.18 9.75 5.11
C LEU A 61 -0.74 10.87 5.58
N THR A 62 -1.83 10.55 6.29
CA THR A 62 -2.74 11.57 6.82
C THR A 62 -2.02 12.51 7.78
N LEU A 63 -1.17 11.98 8.66
CA LEU A 63 -0.38 12.81 9.58
C LEU A 63 0.59 13.74 8.83
N PHE A 64 1.19 13.28 7.74
CA PHE A 64 2.11 14.06 6.93
C PHE A 64 1.39 15.15 6.13
N GLU A 65 0.24 14.82 5.54
CA GLU A 65 -0.63 15.75 4.81
C GLU A 65 -1.15 16.86 5.73
N GLU A 66 -1.64 16.52 6.92
CA GLU A 66 -2.07 17.49 7.92
C GLU A 66 -0.94 18.43 8.35
N GLN A 67 0.28 17.90 8.51
CA GLN A 67 1.43 18.75 8.80
C GLN A 67 1.76 19.69 7.64
N ALA A 68 1.73 19.19 6.41
CA ALA A 68 2.00 19.99 5.22
C ALA A 68 0.97 21.12 5.08
N GLU A 69 -0.30 20.82 5.33
CA GLU A 69 -1.38 21.82 5.37
C GLU A 69 -1.10 22.92 6.42
N LYS A 70 -0.76 22.52 7.66
CA LYS A 70 -0.41 23.45 8.74
C LYS A 70 0.77 24.35 8.37
N TRP A 71 1.79 23.82 7.69
CA TRP A 71 2.90 24.64 7.19
C TRP A 71 2.47 25.61 6.08
N GLY A 72 1.54 25.20 5.22
CA GLY A 72 1.00 26.05 4.14
C GLY A 72 0.21 27.25 4.64
N GLN A 73 -0.37 27.16 5.85
CA GLN A 73 -1.12 28.24 6.49
C GLN A 73 -0.23 29.27 7.22
N LEU A 74 1.09 29.06 7.28
CA LEU A 74 1.99 30.00 7.98
C LEU A 74 2.16 31.31 7.18
N PRO A 75 1.95 32.49 7.80
CA PRO A 75 1.98 33.77 7.11
C PRO A 75 3.37 34.12 6.55
N ASP A 76 4.44 33.75 7.27
CA ASP A 76 5.81 34.15 6.97
C ASP A 76 6.63 33.06 6.24
N LEU A 77 5.96 32.16 5.49
CA LEU A 77 6.66 31.12 4.75
C LEU A 77 7.41 31.70 3.54
N SER A 78 8.74 31.60 3.53
CA SER A 78 9.58 32.12 2.43
C SER A 78 9.23 31.46 1.09
N PRO A 79 9.46 32.14 -0.06
CA PRO A 79 9.21 31.55 -1.38
C PRO A 79 9.92 30.20 -1.59
N SER A 80 11.16 30.07 -1.13
CA SER A 80 11.92 28.81 -1.19
C SER A 80 11.28 27.68 -0.37
N ARG A 81 10.67 28.00 0.78
CA ARG A 81 9.95 27.02 1.60
C ARG A 81 8.60 26.65 1.00
N ARG A 82 7.90 27.58 0.32
CA ARG A 82 6.69 27.27 -0.44
C ARG A 82 6.96 26.28 -1.57
N GLN A 83 8.06 26.45 -2.30
CA GLN A 83 8.45 25.50 -3.34
C GLN A 83 8.72 24.11 -2.77
N LYS A 84 9.43 24.02 -1.64
CA LYS A 84 9.68 22.76 -0.92
C LYS A 84 8.37 22.12 -0.44
N LEU A 85 7.46 22.91 0.09
CA LEU A 85 6.14 22.43 0.49
C LEU A 85 5.34 21.90 -0.70
N GLN A 86 5.43 22.53 -1.87
CA GLN A 86 4.81 22.00 -3.09
C GLN A 86 5.39 20.63 -3.47
N ILE A 87 6.72 20.48 -3.45
CA ILE A 87 7.39 19.21 -3.71
C ILE A 87 6.89 18.12 -2.75
N LEU A 88 6.79 18.45 -1.45
CA LEU A 88 6.27 17.53 -0.44
C LEU A 88 4.82 17.13 -0.74
N ASN A 89 3.96 18.09 -1.07
CA ASN A 89 2.55 17.83 -1.41
C ASN A 89 2.42 16.93 -2.64
N ASP A 90 3.22 17.15 -3.66
CA ASP A 90 3.22 16.32 -4.88
C ASP A 90 3.61 14.88 -4.55
N GLN A 91 4.64 14.69 -3.72
CA GLN A 91 5.08 13.36 -3.26
C GLN A 91 4.03 12.65 -2.40
N LEU A 92 3.35 13.38 -1.50
CA LEU A 92 2.29 12.82 -0.66
C LEU A 92 1.08 12.40 -1.49
N ALA A 93 0.69 13.21 -2.48
CA ALA A 93 -0.40 12.88 -3.39
C ALA A 93 -0.08 11.61 -4.21
N GLU A 94 1.14 11.48 -4.70
CA GLU A 94 1.59 10.29 -5.43
C GLU A 94 1.62 9.04 -4.53
N LEU A 95 2.16 9.16 -3.31
CA LEU A 95 2.14 8.08 -2.32
C LEU A 95 0.71 7.64 -1.98
N ARG A 96 -0.21 8.59 -1.81
CA ARG A 96 -1.62 8.31 -1.52
C ARG A 96 -2.26 7.49 -2.61
N GLU A 97 -1.97 7.83 -3.86
CA GLU A 97 -2.54 7.13 -5.02
C GLU A 97 -1.93 5.74 -5.19
N LEU A 98 -0.60 5.61 -5.09
CA LEU A 98 0.06 4.31 -5.15
C LEU A 98 -0.38 3.37 -4.02
N ASN A 99 -0.56 3.89 -2.80
CA ASN A 99 -1.04 3.10 -1.68
C ASN A 99 -2.44 2.51 -1.95
N LYS A 100 -3.36 3.32 -2.51
CA LYS A 100 -4.69 2.82 -2.95
C LYS A 100 -4.58 1.73 -4.01
N GLN A 101 -3.68 1.91 -4.99
CA GLN A 101 -3.47 0.91 -6.04
C GLN A 101 -2.93 -0.40 -5.47
N VAL A 102 -2.00 -0.35 -4.50
CA VAL A 102 -1.48 -1.54 -3.83
C VAL A 102 -2.57 -2.26 -3.03
N LEU A 103 -3.43 -1.53 -2.31
CA LEU A 103 -4.55 -2.13 -1.60
C LEU A 103 -5.55 -2.81 -2.54
N ALA A 104 -5.91 -2.15 -3.65
CA ALA A 104 -6.79 -2.74 -4.66
C ALA A 104 -6.16 -3.97 -5.33
N LEU A 105 -4.85 -3.92 -5.59
CA LEU A 105 -4.09 -5.05 -6.11
C LEU A 105 -4.05 -6.22 -5.12
N ALA A 106 -3.89 -5.95 -3.82
CA ALA A 106 -3.93 -6.98 -2.80
C ALA A 106 -5.31 -7.65 -2.72
N ASP A 107 -6.40 -6.89 -2.89
CA ASP A 107 -7.76 -7.44 -2.95
C ASP A 107 -7.97 -8.35 -4.18
N GLU A 108 -7.38 -8.00 -5.32
CA GLU A 108 -7.38 -8.85 -6.52
C GLU A 108 -6.59 -10.14 -6.29
N LEU A 109 -5.36 -10.03 -5.78
CA LEU A 109 -4.47 -11.16 -5.54
C LEU A 109 -4.98 -12.14 -4.49
N ALA A 110 -5.82 -11.67 -3.54
CA ALA A 110 -6.48 -12.51 -2.55
C ALA A 110 -7.27 -13.67 -3.16
N GLN A 111 -7.77 -13.51 -4.40
CA GLN A 111 -8.56 -14.54 -5.08
C GLN A 111 -7.71 -15.68 -5.66
N GLY A 112 -6.39 -15.48 -5.77
CA GLY A 112 -5.48 -16.40 -6.43
C GLY A 112 -4.42 -17.00 -5.51
N THR A 113 -4.53 -16.84 -4.20
CA THR A 113 -3.56 -17.35 -3.24
C THR A 113 -3.47 -18.88 -3.26
N ILE A 114 -2.34 -19.44 -2.80
CA ILE A 114 -2.22 -20.90 -2.69
C ILE A 114 -3.32 -21.49 -1.82
N ASP A 115 -3.67 -20.83 -0.71
CA ASP A 115 -4.73 -21.27 0.19
C ASP A 115 -6.09 -21.32 -0.52
N THR A 116 -6.42 -20.26 -1.29
CA THR A 116 -7.67 -20.19 -2.07
C THR A 116 -7.71 -21.25 -3.17
N VAL A 117 -6.62 -21.41 -3.91
CA VAL A 117 -6.52 -22.41 -4.99
C VAL A 117 -6.65 -23.83 -4.43
N MET A 118 -5.95 -24.13 -3.32
CA MET A 118 -6.00 -25.45 -2.69
C MET A 118 -7.40 -25.76 -2.14
N ALA A 119 -8.07 -24.79 -1.50
CA ALA A 119 -9.43 -24.97 -1.00
C ALA A 119 -10.43 -25.26 -2.13
N ALA A 120 -10.28 -24.61 -3.29
CA ALA A 120 -11.10 -24.92 -4.47
C ALA A 120 -10.86 -26.35 -4.97
N SER A 121 -9.60 -26.78 -5.09
CA SER A 121 -9.26 -28.15 -5.49
C SER A 121 -9.79 -29.20 -4.51
N GLU A 122 -9.72 -28.96 -3.20
CA GLU A 122 -10.27 -29.86 -2.19
C GLU A 122 -11.80 -30.00 -2.32
N ALA A 123 -12.51 -28.90 -2.59
CA ALA A 123 -13.95 -28.92 -2.81
C ALA A 123 -14.34 -29.71 -4.07
N GLU A 124 -13.58 -29.55 -5.17
CA GLU A 124 -13.77 -30.32 -6.40
C GLU A 124 -13.57 -31.82 -6.18
N LEU A 125 -12.53 -32.21 -5.44
CA LEU A 125 -12.28 -33.60 -5.06
C LEU A 125 -13.41 -34.16 -4.19
N GLY A 126 -13.92 -33.37 -3.24
CA GLY A 126 -15.08 -33.73 -2.42
C GLY A 126 -16.34 -33.96 -3.26
N LEU A 127 -16.61 -33.09 -4.23
CA LEU A 127 -17.73 -33.24 -5.15
C LEU A 127 -17.59 -34.49 -6.03
N ALA A 128 -16.40 -34.75 -6.56
CA ALA A 128 -16.13 -35.95 -7.37
C ALA A 128 -16.35 -37.25 -6.56
N ALA A 129 -15.95 -37.25 -5.29
CA ALA A 129 -16.19 -38.38 -4.37
C ALA A 129 -17.70 -38.59 -4.11
N LEU A 130 -18.46 -37.53 -3.88
CA LEU A 130 -19.92 -37.60 -3.68
C LEU A 130 -20.67 -38.07 -4.93
N LEU A 131 -20.21 -37.68 -6.12
CA LEU A 131 -20.80 -38.09 -7.39
C LEU A 131 -20.35 -39.48 -7.86
N GLY A 132 -19.50 -40.18 -7.08
CA GLY A 132 -18.95 -41.49 -7.44
C GLY A 132 -18.05 -41.45 -8.68
N GLN A 133 -17.56 -40.27 -9.07
CA GLN A 133 -16.73 -40.04 -10.25
C GLN A 133 -15.23 -40.21 -9.97
N GLN A 134 -14.86 -41.00 -8.96
CA GLN A 134 -13.45 -41.34 -8.79
C GLN A 134 -12.99 -42.16 -10.00
N SER A 135 -12.29 -41.52 -10.93
CA SER A 135 -11.46 -42.20 -11.92
C SER A 135 -10.46 -43.06 -11.15
N GLY A 136 -10.72 -44.36 -11.13
CA GLY A 136 -9.89 -45.33 -10.46
C GLY A 136 -8.51 -45.44 -11.09
N ALA A 137 -7.54 -45.75 -10.22
CA ALA A 137 -6.24 -46.38 -10.44
C ALA A 137 -5.28 -45.79 -11.50
#